data_AF-A0A3B8HIB7-F1
#
_entry.id   AF-A0A3B8HIB7-F1
#
_cell.length_a   1.000
_cell.length_b   1.000
_cell.length_c   1.000
_cell.angle_alpha   90.00
_cell.angle_beta   90.00
_cell.angle_gamma   90.00
#
_symmetry.space_group_name_H-M   'P 1'
#
loop_
_entity.id
_entity.type
_entity.pdbx_description
1 polymer ?
#
loop_
_entity_poly.entity_id
_entity_poly.type
_entity_poly.pdbx_seq_one_letter_code
_entity_poly.pdbx_strand_id
1 'polypeptide(L)'
;MHLDLRRELAKDPWFVTGTGLALLLAALVLAGPWLAMHDPHDMSFRPLAPPSSEHWLGVNDGGMDIFSELLHGIRNTVVFGLLTGVTALA
;
A
#
# COMPACT_ATOMS: atom_id res chain seq x y z
N MET A 1 -32.90 4.02 -23.20
CA MET A 1 -32.36 3.03 -22.24
C MET A 1 -31.60 3.79 -21.17
N HIS A 2 -32.16 3.95 -19.97
CA HIS A 2 -31.43 4.49 -18.83
C HIS A 2 -30.70 3.32 -18.18
N LEU A 3 -29.46 3.06 -18.60
CA LEU A 3 -28.61 2.10 -17.91
C LEU A 3 -28.15 2.75 -16.62
N ASP A 4 -28.56 2.20 -15.47
CA ASP A 4 -28.00 2.57 -14.18
C ASP A 4 -26.58 2.00 -14.07
N LEU A 5 -25.63 2.69 -14.67
CA LEU A 5 -24.21 2.29 -14.75
C LEU A 5 -23.65 1.91 -13.37
N ARG A 6 -24.03 2.64 -12.32
CA ARG A 6 -23.64 2.35 -10.93
C ARG A 6 -24.11 0.99 -10.45
N ARG A 7 -25.35 0.62 -10.78
CA ARG A 7 -25.97 -0.63 -10.35
C ARG A 7 -25.42 -1.83 -11.11
N GLU A 8 -25.02 -1.62 -12.36
CA GLU A 8 -24.45 -2.67 -13.19
C GLU A 8 -22.98 -2.93 -12.88
N LEU A 9 -22.18 -1.87 -12.65
CA LEU A 9 -20.81 -2.00 -12.17
C LEU A 9 -20.72 -2.64 -10.78
N ALA A 10 -21.67 -2.34 -9.88
CA ALA A 10 -21.71 -2.94 -8.54
C ALA A 10 -22.05 -4.45 -8.54
N LYS A 11 -22.57 -4.99 -9.64
CA LYS A 11 -22.83 -6.43 -9.79
C LYS A 11 -21.64 -7.19 -10.39
N ASP A 12 -20.71 -6.48 -11.03
CA ASP A 12 -19.53 -7.10 -11.61
C ASP A 12 -18.49 -7.37 -10.49
N PRO A 13 -18.23 -8.65 -10.14
CA PRO A 13 -17.32 -8.98 -9.06
C PRO A 13 -15.88 -8.53 -9.35
N TRP A 14 -15.46 -8.47 -10.61
CA TRP A 14 -14.11 -7.99 -10.99
C TRP A 14 -13.97 -6.51 -10.76
N PHE A 15 -14.99 -5.73 -11.14
CA PHE A 15 -15.00 -4.30 -10.90
C PHE A 15 -15.00 -3.98 -9.39
N VAL A 16 -15.83 -4.68 -8.62
CA VAL A 16 -15.94 -4.46 -7.17
C VAL A 16 -14.64 -4.84 -6.45
N THR A 17 -14.06 -6.00 -6.76
CA THR A 17 -12.79 -6.44 -6.14
C THR A 17 -11.63 -5.51 -6.50
N GLY A 18 -11.50 -5.14 -7.78
CA GLY A 18 -10.47 -4.21 -8.23
C GLY A 18 -10.61 -2.83 -7.59
N THR A 19 -11.82 -2.27 -7.58
CA THR A 19 -12.10 -0.97 -6.94
C THR A 19 -11.85 -1.04 -5.43
N GLY A 20 -12.27 -2.12 -4.76
CA GLY A 20 -12.03 -2.32 -3.35
C GLY A 20 -10.54 -2.36 -3.00
N LEU A 21 -9.75 -3.11 -3.77
CA LEU A 21 -8.30 -3.16 -3.59
C LEU A 21 -7.65 -1.79 -3.85
N ALA A 22 -8.06 -1.09 -4.90
CA ALA A 22 -7.54 0.24 -5.21
C ALA A 22 -7.82 1.25 -4.07
N LEU A 23 -9.04 1.22 -3.50
CA LEU A 23 -9.40 2.06 -2.37
C LEU A 23 -8.61 1.70 -1.11
N LEU A 24 -8.38 0.41 -0.85
CA LEU A 24 -7.55 -0.04 0.26
C LEU A 24 -6.12 0.48 0.13
N LEU A 25 -5.50 0.31 -1.05
CA LEU A 25 -4.15 0.82 -1.31
C LEU A 25 -4.08 2.34 -1.19
N ALA A 26 -5.07 3.06 -1.72
CA ALA A 26 -5.15 4.51 -1.58
C ALA A 26 -5.24 4.92 -0.10
N ALA A 27 -6.06 4.24 0.70
CA ALA A 27 -6.18 4.48 2.13
C ALA A 27 -4.84 4.24 2.85
N LEU A 28 -4.13 3.15 2.54
CA LEU A 28 -2.80 2.86 3.10
C LEU A 28 -1.76 3.91 2.72
N VAL A 29 -1.77 4.42 1.49
CA VAL A 29 -0.85 5.48 1.05
C VAL A 29 -1.13 6.80 1.78
N LEU A 30 -2.40 7.15 1.95
CA LEU A 30 -2.81 8.39 2.63
C LEU A 30 -2.57 8.33 4.14
N ALA A 31 -2.87 7.20 4.77
CA ALA A 31 -2.61 6.96 6.18
C ALA A 31 -1.13 6.62 6.46
N GLY A 32 -0.36 6.34 5.41
CA GLY A 32 1.02 5.90 5.46
C GLY A 32 1.92 6.70 6.41
N PRO A 33 1.96 8.05 6.29
CA PRO A 33 2.77 8.89 7.16
C PRO A 33 2.39 8.86 8.65
N TRP A 34 1.15 8.49 8.97
CA TRP A 34 0.69 8.37 10.37
C TRP A 34 0.81 6.95 10.91
N LEU A 35 0.85 5.95 10.03
CA LEU A 35 1.00 4.54 10.36
C LEU A 35 2.48 4.12 10.44
N ALA A 36 3.36 4.75 9.65
CA ALA A 36 4.80 4.48 9.70
C ALA A 36 5.34 4.88 11.09
N MET A 37 5.77 3.88 11.85
CA MET A 37 6.32 4.07 13.20
C MET A 37 7.78 4.52 13.15
N HIS A 38 8.50 4.11 12.12
CA HIS A 38 9.93 4.31 11.96
C HIS A 38 10.26 4.80 10.56
N ASP A 39 11.44 5.40 10.39
CA ASP A 39 11.99 5.70 9.07
C ASP A 39 12.29 4.36 8.36
N PRO A 40 11.78 4.12 7.14
CA PRO A 40 12.02 2.87 6.40
C PRO A 40 13.49 2.66 6.03
N HIS A 41 14.37 3.64 6.23
CA HIS A 41 15.81 3.56 5.98
C HIS A 41 16.65 3.58 7.26
N ASP A 42 16.01 3.54 8.44
CA ASP A 42 16.72 3.44 9.71
C ASP A 42 17.23 2.01 9.94
N MET A 43 18.55 1.84 9.90
CA MET A 43 19.27 0.57 10.08
C MET A 43 19.78 0.37 11.51
N SER A 44 19.33 1.19 12.47
CA SER A 44 19.84 1.15 13.84
C SER A 44 19.26 0.02 14.69
N PHE A 45 18.22 -0.68 14.22
CA PHE A 45 17.55 -1.73 14.98
C PHE A 45 18.33 -3.05 14.98
N ARG A 46 18.03 -3.91 15.96
CA ARG A 46 18.63 -5.24 16.06
C ARG A 46 18.20 -6.09 14.86
N PRO A 47 19.14 -6.57 14.01
CA PRO A 47 18.80 -7.41 12.88
C PRO A 47 18.06 -8.69 13.28
N LEU A 48 17.11 -9.11 12.45
CA LEU A 48 16.30 -10.31 12.64
C LEU A 48 15.54 -10.31 13.98
N ALA A 49 15.21 -9.14 14.53
CA ALA A 49 14.34 -9.04 15.69
C ALA A 49 12.93 -9.56 15.33
N PRO A 50 12.31 -10.40 16.19
CA PRO A 50 11.00 -10.95 15.93
C PRO A 50 9.91 -9.86 15.97
N PRO A 51 8.71 -10.15 15.44
CA PRO A 51 7.56 -9.26 15.56
C PRO A 51 7.24 -8.88 17.01
N SER A 52 6.96 -7.60 17.23
CA SER A 52 6.68 -7.01 18.54
C SER A 52 5.73 -5.80 18.40
N SER A 53 5.30 -5.22 19.53
CA SER A 53 4.46 -4.01 19.51
C SER A 53 5.18 -2.78 18.96
N GLU A 54 6.51 -2.76 19.04
CA GLU A 54 7.38 -1.73 18.45
C GLU A 54 7.63 -2.01 16.96
N HIS A 55 7.94 -3.26 16.61
CA HIS A 55 8.14 -3.70 15.23
C HIS A 55 7.07 -4.71 14.82
N TRP A 56 5.94 -4.25 14.29
CA TRP A 56 4.75 -5.09 14.04
C TRP A 56 5.02 -6.32 13.18
N LEU A 57 5.93 -6.20 12.21
CA LEU A 57 6.37 -7.28 11.35
C LEU A 57 7.81 -7.75 11.65
N GLY A 58 8.45 -7.18 12.66
CA GLY A 58 9.84 -7.42 13.00
C GLY A 58 10.81 -6.58 12.18
N VAL A 59 12.08 -6.92 12.30
CA VAL A 59 13.21 -6.22 11.67
C VAL A 59 13.90 -7.16 10.70
N ASN A 60 14.29 -6.65 9.53
CA ASN A 60 15.01 -7.44 8.53
C ASN A 60 16.48 -7.69 8.95
N ASP A 61 17.24 -8.33 8.06
CA ASP A 61 18.67 -8.61 8.25
C ASP A 61 19.56 -7.35 8.22
N GLY A 62 19.08 -6.28 7.59
CA GLY A 62 19.74 -4.97 7.56
C GLY A 62 19.48 -4.09 8.78
N GLY A 63 18.65 -4.53 9.73
CA GLY A 63 18.30 -3.72 10.89
C GLY A 63 17.22 -2.67 10.62
N MET A 64 16.38 -2.85 9.59
CA MET A 64 15.27 -1.94 9.24
C MET A 64 13.90 -2.55 9.57
N ASP A 65 12.93 -1.69 9.92
CA ASP A 65 11.56 -2.09 10.26
C ASP A 65 10.76 -2.51 9.02
N ILE A 66 10.35 -3.78 8.96
CA ILE A 66 9.69 -4.38 7.78
C ILE A 66 8.33 -3.74 7.49
N PHE A 67 7.59 -3.33 8.53
CA PHE A 67 6.28 -2.71 8.35
C PHE A 67 6.40 -1.33 7.70
N SER A 68 7.36 -0.54 8.15
CA SER A 68 7.66 0.80 7.61
C SER A 68 8.16 0.70 6.17
N GLU A 69 9.04 -0.26 5.86
CA GLU A 69 9.47 -0.56 4.48
C GLU A 69 8.30 -0.94 3.57
N LEU A 70 7.41 -1.82 4.03
CA LEU A 70 6.25 -2.27 3.26
C LEU A 70 5.32 -1.09 2.92
N LEU A 71 5.01 -0.26 3.91
CA LEU A 71 4.13 0.88 3.75
C LEU A 71 4.73 1.93 2.79
N HIS A 72 6.03 2.15 2.88
CA HIS A 72 6.76 3.00 1.94
C HIS A 72 6.76 2.40 0.52
N GLY A 73 6.98 1.09 0.40
CA GLY A 73 6.94 0.36 -0.87
C GLY A 73 5.58 0.41 -1.57
N ILE A 74 4.48 0.34 -0.81
CA ILE A 74 3.11 0.49 -1.33
C ILE A 74 2.94 1.87 -1.98
N ARG A 75 3.40 2.94 -1.33
CA ARG A 75 3.34 4.30 -1.88
C ARG A 75 4.11 4.41 -3.20
N ASN A 76 5.33 3.90 -3.25
CA ASN A 76 6.14 3.91 -4.47
C ASN A 76 5.45 3.14 -5.60
N THR A 77 4.92 1.95 -5.30
CA THR A 77 4.22 1.10 -6.27
C THR A 77 2.98 1.79 -6.85
N VAL A 78 2.14 2.40 -6.00
CA VAL A 78 0.94 3.11 -6.46
C VAL A 78 1.30 4.30 -7.34
N VAL A 79 2.28 5.11 -6.94
CA VAL A 79 2.72 6.26 -7.73
C VAL A 79 3.27 5.82 -9.09
N PHE A 80 4.13 4.81 -9.12
CA PHE A 80 4.65 4.26 -10.38
C PHE A 80 3.54 3.73 -11.28
N GLY A 81 2.60 2.95 -10.75
CA GLY A 81 1.49 2.40 -11.51
C GLY A 81 0.56 3.47 -12.11
N LEU A 82 0.30 4.55 -11.37
CA LEU A 82 -0.48 5.67 -11.87
C LEU A 82 0.26 6.43 -12.98
N LEU A 83 1.55 6.73 -12.76
CA LEU A 83 2.37 7.41 -13.76
C LEU A 83 2.46 6.60 -15.06
N THR A 84 2.76 5.31 -14.96
CA THR A 84 2.86 4.44 -16.15
C THR A 84 1.54 4.35 -16.89
N GLY A 85 0.43 4.17 -16.17
CA GLY A 85 -0.91 4.13 -16.75
C GLY A 85 -1.28 5.42 -17.49
N VAL A 86 -1.01 6.59 -16.89
CA VAL A 86 -1.25 7.89 -17.55
C VAL A 86 -0.38 8.04 -18.79
N THR A 87 0.92 7.71 -18.70
CA THR A 87 1.82 7.82 -19.86
C THR A 87 1.49 6.85 -20.99
N ALA A 88 0.92 5.68 -20.69
CA ALA A 88 0.52 4.72 -21.71
C ALA A 88 -0.75 5.13 -22.47
N LEU A 89 -1.56 6.01 -21.88
CA LEU A 89 -2.80 6.55 -22.47
C LEU A 89 -2.58 7.88 -23.23
N ALA A 90 -1.40 8.49 -23.10
CA ALA A 90 -1.01 9.73 -23.77
C ALA A 90 -0.37 9.46 -25.13
#